data_AF-A0A1D8NVN9-F1
#
_entry.id   AF-A0A1D8NVN9-F1
#
_cell.length_a   1.000
_cell.length_b   1.000
_cell.length_c   1.000
_cell.angle_alpha   90.00
_cell.angle_beta   90.00
_cell.angle_gamma   90.00
#
_symmetry.space_group_name_H-M   'P 1'
#
loop_
_entity.id
_entity.type
_entity.pdbx_description
1 polymer ?
#
loop_
_entity_poly.entity_id
_entity_poly.type
_entity_poly.pdbx_seq_one_letter_code
_entity_poly.pdbx_strand_id
1 'polypeptide(L)'
;MLNSLQIDHALCRRGFARTAANAHGFSHPMLDHDVFVKRANHDGDTKPVIKAPLVLHPDLAEDLRRLSASNGKVTLEVSPYFNTNLSSFPKRANEGSAETAHGLAVNVADEQALDVLLKFLITKGNSNLEAIAQASMMTVDALIGAFSDLDDRFTEAQVNMLFAHAEAPGRCMSMERLAEEGGYDDFRAANMQYGRLCGVVAKHLGVRGLPQQTQMLAYLAQDRNELGHWQWVMRPQVFAAMQESGLTGDQDSELETDPGYLGATYEIDNDPACQEISKTTREALIAARIGQGAYRQRMLDLWGGSCALTGCSIATVLIASHAKSWVRSSNEERLDEHNGLLLAASIDRLFDQGLISFNSDGQILLKESLSLDQLSILGLSPKSCLRSIHDQIRPYLADHRAQHNF
;
A
#
# COMPACT_ATOMS: atom_id res chain seq x y z
N MET A 1 8.95 -18.25 -30.26
CA MET A 1 10.39 -17.94 -30.29
C MET A 1 10.59 -16.85 -31.32
N LEU A 2 11.12 -15.71 -30.90
CA LEU A 2 11.42 -14.60 -31.79
C LEU A 2 12.56 -15.00 -32.73
N ASN A 3 12.46 -14.58 -33.99
CA ASN A 3 13.54 -14.71 -34.96
C ASN A 3 14.39 -13.44 -35.04
N SER A 4 15.50 -13.50 -35.79
CA SER A 4 16.43 -12.38 -35.91
C SER A 4 15.81 -11.08 -36.43
N LEU A 5 14.87 -11.13 -37.38
CA LEU A 5 14.21 -9.93 -37.90
C LEU A 5 13.28 -9.30 -36.86
N GLN A 6 12.54 -10.13 -36.13
CA GLN A 6 11.65 -9.66 -35.05
C GLN A 6 12.46 -8.99 -33.94
N ILE A 7 13.60 -9.56 -33.55
CA ILE A 7 14.50 -8.97 -32.54
C ILE A 7 15.11 -7.66 -33.06
N ASP A 8 15.60 -7.64 -34.30
CA ASP A 8 16.18 -6.45 -34.93
C ASP A 8 15.17 -5.26 -34.92
N HIS A 9 13.93 -5.50 -35.36
CA HIS A 9 12.86 -4.49 -35.29
C HIS A 9 12.50 -4.10 -33.86
N ALA A 10 12.47 -5.07 -32.94
CA ALA A 10 12.15 -4.83 -31.55
C ALA A 10 13.20 -3.94 -30.85
N LEU A 11 14.49 -4.15 -31.13
CA LEU A 11 15.59 -3.32 -30.63
C LEU A 11 15.50 -1.89 -31.16
N CYS A 12 15.29 -1.72 -32.47
CA CYS A 12 15.11 -0.40 -33.08
C CYS A 12 13.96 0.39 -32.42
N ARG A 13 12.80 -0.24 -32.20
CA ARG A 13 11.65 0.39 -31.53
C ARG A 13 11.93 0.80 -30.08
N ARG A 14 12.93 0.19 -29.45
CA ARG A 14 13.34 0.41 -28.05
C ARG A 14 14.54 1.36 -27.93
N GLY A 15 14.87 2.09 -29.01
CA GLY A 15 15.91 3.12 -28.98
C GLY A 15 17.34 2.60 -29.10
N PHE A 16 17.55 1.33 -29.44
CA PHE A 16 18.88 0.81 -29.74
C PHE A 16 19.34 1.29 -31.11
N ALA A 17 20.56 1.80 -31.18
CA ALA A 17 21.16 2.31 -32.41
C ALA A 17 22.07 1.24 -33.04
N ARG A 18 21.97 1.03 -34.36
CA ARG A 18 22.92 0.15 -35.06
C ARG A 18 24.34 0.67 -34.94
N THR A 19 25.28 -0.21 -34.66
CA THR A 19 26.71 0.15 -34.56
C THR A 19 27.25 0.51 -35.95
N ALA A 20 28.00 1.61 -36.06
CA ALA A 20 28.56 2.06 -37.34
C ALA A 20 29.57 1.06 -37.95
N ALA A 21 30.23 0.25 -37.10
CA ALA A 21 31.21 -0.75 -37.50
C ALA A 21 30.58 -2.08 -37.99
N ASN A 22 29.30 -2.34 -37.66
CA ASN A 22 28.61 -3.56 -38.05
C ASN A 22 27.09 -3.33 -38.11
N ALA A 23 26.49 -3.58 -39.29
CA ALA A 23 25.05 -3.44 -39.51
C ALA A 23 24.17 -4.36 -38.62
N HIS A 24 24.76 -5.30 -37.89
CA HIS A 24 24.08 -6.29 -37.05
C HIS A 24 24.36 -6.10 -35.55
N GLY A 25 25.29 -5.22 -35.20
CA GLY A 25 25.53 -4.79 -33.83
C GLY A 25 24.57 -3.67 -33.45
N PHE A 26 24.13 -3.67 -32.21
CA PHE A 26 23.25 -2.67 -31.62
C PHE A 26 23.86 -2.16 -30.32
N SER A 27 23.95 -0.84 -30.21
CA SER A 27 24.44 -0.11 -29.06
C SER A 27 23.27 0.60 -28.35
N HIS A 28 23.41 0.82 -27.05
CA HIS A 28 22.47 1.62 -26.26
C HIS A 28 23.27 2.38 -25.18
N PRO A 29 22.95 3.66 -24.87
CA PRO A 29 23.73 4.47 -23.92
C PRO A 29 23.86 3.89 -22.51
N MET A 30 22.95 2.99 -22.14
CA MET A 30 22.90 2.35 -20.83
C MET A 30 23.44 0.90 -20.85
N LEU A 31 24.08 0.47 -21.94
CA LEU A 31 24.73 -0.85 -22.01
C LEU A 31 26.24 -0.71 -21.98
N ASP A 32 26.88 -1.57 -21.18
CA ASP A 32 28.34 -1.69 -21.16
C ASP A 32 28.90 -2.30 -22.46
N HIS A 33 28.11 -3.14 -23.13
CA HIS A 33 28.50 -3.85 -24.34
C HIS A 33 27.36 -3.85 -25.37
N ASP A 34 27.75 -3.85 -26.65
CA ASP A 34 26.80 -4.02 -27.75
C ASP A 34 26.11 -5.39 -27.69
N VAL A 35 24.93 -5.48 -28.30
CA VAL A 35 24.26 -6.74 -28.57
C VAL A 35 24.25 -7.01 -30.07
N PHE A 36 24.35 -8.28 -30.48
CA PHE A 36 24.43 -8.65 -31.89
C PHE A 36 23.29 -9.56 -32.30
N VAL A 37 22.69 -9.27 -33.45
CA VAL A 37 21.63 -10.11 -34.01
C VAL A 37 22.21 -10.97 -35.14
N LYS A 38 22.06 -12.30 -35.05
CA LYS A 38 22.52 -13.23 -36.09
C LYS A 38 21.78 -12.99 -37.41
N ARG A 39 22.47 -13.15 -38.52
CA ARG A 39 21.88 -13.22 -39.86
C ARG A 39 22.37 -14.47 -40.59
N ALA A 40 21.55 -15.01 -41.48
CA ALA A 40 21.98 -16.06 -42.39
C ALA A 40 22.88 -15.43 -43.47
N ASN A 41 24.04 -16.03 -43.74
CA ASN A 41 24.91 -15.59 -44.83
C ASN A 41 24.40 -16.10 -46.18
N HIS A 42 24.64 -15.26 -47.19
CA HIS A 42 24.49 -15.42 -48.63
C HIS A 42 23.14 -15.04 -49.28
N ASP A 43 23.26 -13.97 -50.08
CA ASP A 43 22.43 -13.54 -51.20
C ASP A 43 21.09 -12.88 -50.91
N GLY A 44 21.15 -11.57 -50.66
CA GLY A 44 20.13 -10.58 -51.07
C GLY A 44 18.77 -10.63 -50.37
N ASP A 45 18.43 -11.76 -49.77
CA ASP A 45 17.15 -12.08 -49.17
C ASP A 45 17.43 -12.58 -47.74
N THR A 46 17.38 -11.66 -46.77
CA THR A 46 17.72 -11.93 -45.37
C THR A 46 16.71 -12.88 -44.74
N LYS A 47 16.92 -14.18 -44.91
CA LYS A 47 16.15 -15.20 -44.19
C LYS A 47 16.33 -15.02 -42.68
N PRO A 48 15.24 -14.99 -41.90
CA PRO A 48 15.32 -14.84 -40.46
C PRO A 48 15.99 -16.07 -39.83
N VAL A 49 16.99 -15.82 -38.97
CA VAL A 49 17.60 -16.85 -38.13
C VAL A 49 16.64 -17.14 -36.98
N ILE A 50 16.26 -18.41 -36.82
CA ILE A 50 15.31 -18.83 -35.77
C ILE A 50 16.06 -19.32 -34.53
N LYS A 51 17.17 -20.04 -34.72
CA LYS A 51 17.93 -20.63 -33.61
C LYS A 51 18.93 -19.65 -33.02
N ALA A 52 18.77 -19.40 -31.74
CA ALA A 52 19.56 -18.52 -30.88
C ALA A 52 19.95 -17.21 -31.59
N PRO A 53 18.96 -16.40 -32.02
CA PRO A 53 19.17 -15.30 -32.95
C PRO A 53 19.83 -14.07 -32.33
N LEU A 54 19.90 -13.96 -31.01
CA LEU A 54 20.54 -12.86 -30.30
C LEU A 54 21.85 -13.35 -29.67
N VAL A 55 22.89 -12.51 -29.72
CA VAL A 55 24.22 -12.81 -29.20
C VAL A 55 24.64 -11.71 -28.23
N LEU A 56 25.04 -12.11 -27.03
CA LEU A 56 25.36 -11.25 -25.89
C LEU A 56 26.82 -11.44 -25.45
N HIS A 57 27.34 -10.45 -24.72
CA HIS A 57 28.73 -10.45 -24.26
C HIS A 57 29.06 -11.65 -23.34
N PRO A 58 30.23 -12.30 -23.46
CA PRO A 58 30.63 -13.43 -22.61
C PRO A 58 30.57 -13.21 -21.10
N ASP A 59 30.78 -11.98 -20.63
CA ASP A 59 30.74 -11.64 -19.20
C ASP A 59 29.33 -11.76 -18.56
N LEU A 60 28.31 -12.05 -19.38
CA LEU A 60 26.94 -12.32 -18.94
C LEU A 60 26.67 -13.82 -18.70
N ALA A 61 27.68 -14.69 -18.81
CA ALA A 61 27.48 -16.14 -18.80
C ALA A 61 26.83 -16.69 -17.54
N GLU A 62 27.17 -16.18 -16.36
CA GLU A 62 26.55 -16.62 -15.11
C GLU A 62 25.13 -16.07 -14.96
N ASP A 63 24.94 -14.79 -15.27
CA ASP A 63 23.65 -14.13 -15.14
C ASP A 63 22.60 -14.72 -16.08
N LEU A 64 22.97 -14.98 -17.34
CA LEU A 64 22.07 -15.58 -18.33
C LEU A 64 21.71 -17.02 -17.96
N ARG A 65 22.60 -17.76 -17.28
CA ARG A 65 22.26 -19.09 -16.74
C ARG A 65 21.20 -18.97 -15.64
N ARG A 66 21.33 -18.00 -14.73
CA ARG A 66 20.33 -17.73 -13.69
C ARG A 66 18.99 -17.27 -14.28
N LEU A 67 19.02 -16.33 -15.23
CA LEU A 67 17.83 -15.82 -15.91
C LEU A 67 17.12 -16.92 -16.72
N SER A 68 17.91 -17.80 -17.35
CA SER A 68 17.36 -18.94 -18.10
C SER A 68 16.67 -19.94 -17.18
N ALA A 69 17.24 -20.19 -15.99
CA ALA A 69 16.65 -21.09 -15.00
C ALA A 69 15.35 -20.55 -14.38
N SER A 70 15.23 -19.23 -14.19
CA SER A 70 14.09 -18.62 -13.50
C SER A 70 12.87 -18.39 -14.40
N ASN A 71 13.08 -17.97 -15.66
CA ASN A 71 11.97 -17.58 -16.55
C ASN A 71 11.66 -18.66 -17.61
N GLY A 72 12.62 -19.50 -17.98
CA GLY A 72 12.48 -20.52 -19.04
C GLY A 72 12.24 -19.97 -20.46
N LYS A 73 11.88 -18.68 -20.60
CA LYS A 73 11.60 -17.99 -21.87
C LYS A 73 12.84 -17.39 -22.55
N VAL A 74 13.96 -17.30 -21.84
CA VAL A 74 15.27 -16.96 -22.42
C VAL A 74 16.15 -18.19 -22.23
N THR A 75 16.64 -18.80 -23.31
CA THR A 75 17.45 -20.02 -23.23
C THR A 75 18.82 -19.81 -23.84
N LEU A 76 19.85 -20.13 -23.07
CA LEU A 76 21.25 -20.02 -23.48
C LEU A 76 21.69 -21.27 -24.24
N GLU A 77 22.32 -21.11 -25.39
CA GLU A 77 22.96 -22.22 -26.09
C GLU A 77 24.20 -22.70 -25.32
N VAL A 78 24.39 -24.01 -25.28
CA VAL A 78 25.52 -24.64 -24.57
C VAL A 78 26.87 -24.24 -25.18
N SER A 79 26.92 -24.13 -26.51
CA SER A 79 28.14 -23.82 -27.23
C SER A 79 28.28 -22.30 -27.46
N PRO A 80 29.49 -21.74 -27.26
CA PRO A 80 29.80 -20.36 -27.59
C PRO A 80 29.60 -20.11 -29.09
N TYR A 81 29.12 -18.93 -29.44
CA TYR A 81 28.97 -18.51 -30.83
C TYR A 81 30.18 -17.72 -31.27
N PHE A 82 30.86 -18.19 -32.32
CA PHE A 82 32.04 -17.54 -32.89
C PHE A 82 31.67 -16.84 -34.20
N ASN A 83 32.04 -15.57 -34.34
CA ASN A 83 31.85 -14.82 -35.58
C ASN A 83 32.76 -13.58 -35.59
N THR A 84 33.43 -13.31 -36.72
CA THR A 84 34.32 -12.15 -36.90
C THR A 84 33.60 -10.80 -36.81
N ASN A 85 32.28 -10.78 -37.03
CA ASN A 85 31.46 -9.58 -36.97
C ASN A 85 31.15 -9.15 -35.52
N LEU A 86 31.46 -9.95 -34.49
CA LEU A 86 31.31 -9.54 -33.08
C LEU A 86 32.45 -8.60 -32.68
N SER A 87 32.56 -7.46 -33.35
CA SER A 87 33.74 -6.59 -33.35
C SER A 87 34.09 -6.02 -31.97
N SER A 88 33.11 -5.84 -31.09
CA SER A 88 33.30 -5.35 -29.72
C SER A 88 33.47 -6.46 -28.67
N PHE A 89 33.47 -7.75 -29.06
CA PHE A 89 33.56 -8.88 -28.13
C PHE A 89 34.98 -9.48 -28.05
N PRO A 90 35.34 -10.13 -26.93
CA PRO A 90 36.66 -10.74 -26.77
C PRO A 90 36.86 -11.90 -27.74
N LYS A 91 38.12 -12.11 -28.15
CA LYS A 91 38.53 -13.20 -29.04
C LYS A 91 39.13 -14.35 -28.25
N ARG A 92 38.93 -15.58 -28.74
CA ARG A 92 39.66 -16.76 -28.26
C ARG A 92 39.76 -17.82 -29.35
N ALA A 93 40.70 -18.75 -29.19
CA ALA A 93 40.82 -19.89 -30.10
C ALA A 93 39.62 -20.85 -29.95
N ASN A 94 39.14 -21.39 -31.07
CA ASN A 94 38.15 -22.47 -31.10
C ASN A 94 38.80 -23.74 -31.66
N GLU A 95 39.01 -24.76 -30.83
CA GLU A 95 39.46 -26.11 -31.26
C GLU A 95 40.63 -26.10 -32.28
N GLY A 96 41.67 -25.29 -32.05
CA GLY A 96 42.86 -25.22 -32.91
C GLY A 96 42.79 -24.23 -34.08
N SER A 97 41.75 -23.40 -34.15
CA SER A 97 41.63 -22.30 -35.12
C SER A 97 42.17 -20.96 -34.60
N ALA A 98 42.37 -20.01 -35.52
CA ALA A 98 42.77 -18.64 -35.20
C ALA A 98 41.78 -17.95 -34.25
N GLU A 99 42.27 -17.01 -33.45
CA GLU A 99 41.45 -16.29 -32.48
C GLU A 99 40.28 -15.56 -33.16
N THR A 100 39.06 -15.98 -32.80
CA THR A 100 37.83 -15.41 -33.34
C THR A 100 37.00 -14.83 -32.20
N ALA A 101 36.34 -13.70 -32.47
CA ALA A 101 35.43 -13.10 -31.49
C ALA A 101 34.29 -14.06 -31.16
N HIS A 102 33.91 -14.12 -29.89
CA HIS A 102 32.92 -15.06 -29.40
C HIS A 102 31.91 -14.40 -28.46
N GLY A 103 30.71 -14.94 -28.45
CA GLY A 103 29.61 -14.47 -27.62
C GLY A 103 28.68 -15.60 -27.18
N LEU A 104 27.69 -15.22 -26.39
CA LEU A 104 26.67 -16.11 -25.85
C LEU A 104 25.41 -16.00 -26.69
N ALA A 105 25.08 -17.04 -27.43
CA ALA A 105 23.86 -17.05 -28.23
C ALA A 105 22.65 -17.48 -27.39
N VAL A 106 21.58 -16.71 -27.47
CA VAL A 106 20.35 -16.93 -26.70
C VAL A 106 19.14 -17.00 -27.61
N ASN A 107 18.18 -17.83 -27.22
CA ASN A 107 16.83 -17.78 -27.74
C ASN A 107 15.94 -16.93 -26.82
N VAL A 108 14.96 -16.26 -27.42
CA VAL A 108 13.98 -15.46 -26.70
C VAL A 108 12.58 -15.87 -27.17
N ALA A 109 11.71 -16.26 -26.24
CA ALA A 109 10.43 -16.89 -26.58
C ALA A 109 9.45 -15.92 -27.27
N ASP A 110 9.34 -14.70 -26.76
CA ASP A 110 8.37 -13.67 -27.15
C ASP A 110 8.92 -12.25 -26.85
N GLU A 111 8.20 -11.19 -27.25
CA GLU A 111 8.64 -9.80 -27.01
C GLU A 111 8.72 -9.44 -25.51
N GLN A 112 7.88 -10.05 -24.67
CA GLN A 112 7.91 -9.82 -23.22
C GLN A 112 9.21 -10.38 -22.60
N ALA A 113 9.66 -11.55 -23.04
CA ALA A 113 10.93 -12.12 -22.64
C ALA A 113 12.12 -11.28 -23.14
N LEU A 114 11.99 -10.65 -24.31
CA LEU A 114 12.99 -9.69 -24.80
C LEU A 114 13.04 -8.45 -23.90
N ASP A 115 11.89 -7.91 -23.49
CA ASP A 115 11.83 -6.76 -22.57
C ASP A 115 12.50 -7.07 -21.23
N VAL A 116 12.23 -8.24 -20.66
CA VAL A 116 12.88 -8.70 -19.42
C VAL A 116 14.39 -8.80 -19.59
N LEU A 117 14.86 -9.37 -20.71
CA LEU A 117 16.29 -9.50 -21.01
C LEU A 117 16.96 -8.13 -21.19
N LEU A 118 16.38 -7.23 -21.98
CA LEU A 118 16.96 -5.91 -22.24
C LEU A 118 16.98 -5.06 -20.96
N LYS A 119 15.92 -5.13 -20.15
CA LYS A 119 15.88 -4.48 -18.85
C LYS A 119 17.01 -4.98 -17.95
N PHE A 120 17.22 -6.30 -17.89
CA PHE A 120 18.32 -6.90 -17.16
C PHE A 120 19.69 -6.37 -17.63
N LEU A 121 19.93 -6.35 -18.95
CA LEU A 121 21.19 -5.86 -19.52
C LEU A 121 21.45 -4.38 -19.23
N ILE A 122 20.41 -3.54 -19.31
CA ILE A 122 20.48 -2.09 -19.05
C ILE A 122 20.72 -1.79 -17.57
N THR A 123 20.21 -2.64 -16.67
CA THR A 123 20.39 -2.43 -15.24
C THR A 123 21.77 -2.85 -14.76
N LYS A 124 22.41 -3.83 -15.42
CA LYS A 124 23.71 -4.37 -15.00
C LYS A 124 24.82 -3.30 -15.08
N GLY A 125 25.66 -3.20 -14.05
CA GLY A 125 26.79 -2.27 -13.96
C GLY A 125 26.43 -0.87 -13.45
N ASN A 126 25.16 -0.48 -13.53
CA ASN A 126 24.68 0.76 -12.95
C ASN A 126 24.07 0.50 -11.56
N SER A 127 24.90 0.59 -10.52
CA SER A 127 24.50 0.31 -9.13
C SER A 127 23.18 0.95 -8.69
N ASN A 128 22.83 2.13 -9.20
CA ASN A 128 21.54 2.77 -8.92
C ASN A 128 20.36 2.04 -9.58
N LEU A 129 20.51 1.62 -10.83
CA LEU A 129 19.49 0.87 -11.56
C LEU A 129 19.40 -0.58 -11.08
N GLU A 130 20.53 -1.19 -10.70
CA GLU A 130 20.55 -2.50 -10.05
C GLU A 130 19.75 -2.46 -8.74
N ALA A 131 19.96 -1.43 -7.92
CA ALA A 131 19.20 -1.25 -6.68
C ALA A 131 17.69 -1.09 -6.93
N ILE A 132 17.30 -0.28 -7.92
CA ILE A 132 15.89 -0.08 -8.29
C ILE A 132 15.29 -1.39 -8.83
N ALA A 133 16.04 -2.13 -9.65
CA ALA A 133 15.64 -3.43 -10.19
C ALA A 133 15.45 -4.45 -9.06
N GLN A 134 16.41 -4.54 -8.14
CA GLN A 134 16.35 -5.39 -6.96
C GLN A 134 15.13 -5.08 -6.09
N ALA A 135 14.87 -3.79 -5.79
CA ALA A 135 13.66 -3.37 -5.06
C ALA A 135 12.38 -3.77 -5.81
N SER A 136 12.37 -3.66 -7.15
CA SER A 136 11.22 -4.03 -7.96
C SER A 136 10.98 -5.54 -8.10
N MET A 137 11.99 -6.36 -7.80
CA MET A 137 11.93 -7.82 -7.84
C MET A 137 11.83 -8.48 -6.45
N MET A 138 11.67 -7.68 -5.40
CA MET A 138 11.57 -8.19 -4.03
C MET A 138 10.36 -9.12 -3.89
N THR A 139 10.54 -10.24 -3.19
CA THR A 139 9.44 -11.18 -2.92
C THR A 139 8.57 -10.67 -1.80
N VAL A 140 7.31 -11.10 -1.80
CA VAL A 140 6.34 -10.81 -0.73
C VAL A 140 6.86 -11.34 0.61
N ASP A 141 7.30 -12.60 0.67
CA ASP A 141 7.89 -13.21 1.88
C ASP A 141 9.07 -12.42 2.47
N ALA A 142 9.96 -11.91 1.61
CA ALA A 142 11.10 -11.12 2.07
C ALA A 142 10.65 -9.78 2.67
N LEU A 143 9.64 -9.15 2.09
CA LEU A 143 9.05 -7.92 2.61
C LEU A 143 8.29 -8.16 3.92
N ILE A 144 7.53 -9.25 4.03
CA ILE A 144 6.87 -9.67 5.27
C ILE A 144 7.89 -9.86 6.38
N GLY A 145 8.95 -10.64 6.11
CA GLY A 145 10.03 -10.86 7.07
C GLY A 145 10.71 -9.55 7.49
N ALA A 146 10.99 -8.66 6.52
CA ALA A 146 11.59 -7.37 6.82
C ALA A 146 10.69 -6.46 7.65
N PHE A 147 9.38 -6.41 7.38
CA PHE A 147 8.48 -5.59 8.18
C PHE A 147 8.31 -6.13 9.61
N SER A 148 8.18 -7.45 9.76
CA SER A 148 8.12 -8.11 11.07
C SER A 148 9.38 -7.87 11.91
N ASP A 149 10.56 -8.00 11.30
CA ASP A 149 11.86 -7.81 11.98
C ASP A 149 12.17 -6.34 12.32
N LEU A 150 11.41 -5.39 11.76
CA LEU A 150 11.68 -3.95 11.87
C LEU A 150 10.52 -3.17 12.50
N ASP A 151 9.47 -3.85 12.95
CA ASP A 151 8.25 -3.22 13.46
C ASP A 151 8.56 -2.23 14.60
N ASP A 152 9.42 -2.64 15.54
CA ASP A 152 9.89 -1.83 16.68
C ASP A 152 10.75 -0.61 16.29
N ARG A 153 11.14 -0.51 15.02
CA ARG A 153 12.02 0.56 14.50
C ARG A 153 11.26 1.65 13.77
N PHE A 154 9.97 1.45 13.49
CA PHE A 154 9.15 2.45 12.82
C PHE A 154 8.39 3.30 13.84
N THR A 155 8.36 4.61 13.61
CA THR A 155 7.51 5.49 14.41
C THR A 155 6.07 5.40 13.91
N GLU A 156 5.08 5.64 14.78
CA GLU A 156 3.66 5.70 14.40
C GLU A 156 3.41 6.60 13.17
N ALA A 157 4.00 7.79 13.12
CA ALA A 157 3.88 8.69 11.97
C ALA A 157 4.42 8.11 10.65
N GLN A 158 5.46 7.26 10.70
CA GLN A 158 6.01 6.58 9.51
C GLN A 158 5.10 5.44 9.05
N VAL A 159 4.54 4.71 10.02
CA VAL A 159 3.58 3.64 9.79
C VAL A 159 2.28 4.20 9.19
N ASN A 160 1.75 5.31 9.72
CA ASN A 160 0.58 6.00 9.17
C ASN A 160 0.78 6.44 7.72
N MET A 161 1.94 7.00 7.40
CA MET A 161 2.28 7.34 6.00
C MET A 161 2.29 6.11 5.09
N LEU A 162 2.82 4.98 5.56
CA LEU A 162 2.86 3.74 4.80
C LEU A 162 1.44 3.20 4.54
N PHE A 163 0.57 3.24 5.53
CA PHE A 163 -0.84 2.86 5.40
C PHE A 163 -1.61 3.77 4.46
N ALA A 164 -1.53 5.08 4.66
CA ALA A 164 -2.21 6.03 3.78
C ALA A 164 -1.78 5.85 2.32
N HIS A 165 -0.50 5.59 2.07
CA HIS A 165 0.00 5.29 0.73
C HIS A 165 -0.62 4.00 0.15
N ALA A 166 -0.78 2.95 0.95
CA ALA A 166 -1.41 1.69 0.55
C ALA A 166 -2.90 1.86 0.21
N GLU A 167 -3.60 2.72 0.96
CA GLU A 167 -5.04 2.98 0.80
C GLU A 167 -5.38 4.01 -0.28
N ALA A 168 -4.41 4.84 -0.68
CA ALA A 168 -4.61 5.83 -1.73
C ALA A 168 -5.15 5.20 -3.04
N PRO A 169 -6.00 5.92 -3.80
CA PRO A 169 -6.40 5.51 -5.13
C PRO A 169 -5.19 5.19 -6.01
N GLY A 170 -5.17 3.98 -6.58
CA GLY A 170 -4.03 3.50 -7.39
C GLY A 170 -2.73 3.29 -6.59
N ARG A 171 -2.81 3.32 -5.25
CA ARG A 171 -1.68 3.42 -4.31
C ARG A 171 -0.71 4.53 -4.69
N CYS A 172 -1.27 5.65 -5.16
CA CYS A 172 -0.54 6.78 -5.70
C CYS A 172 -0.75 8.01 -4.83
N MET A 173 0.31 8.53 -4.20
CA MET A 173 0.21 9.65 -3.28
C MET A 173 1.38 10.64 -3.42
N SER A 174 1.12 11.94 -3.24
CA SER A 174 2.17 12.95 -3.19
C SER A 174 2.78 13.06 -1.79
N MET A 175 3.99 13.61 -1.69
CA MET A 175 4.64 13.77 -0.38
C MET A 175 3.92 14.77 0.53
N GLU A 176 3.17 15.72 -0.04
CA GLU A 176 2.33 16.66 0.71
C GLU A 176 1.17 15.93 1.39
N ARG A 177 0.50 15.02 0.69
CA ARG A 177 -0.54 14.19 1.29
C ARG A 177 0.05 13.25 2.35
N LEU A 178 1.20 12.62 2.07
CA LEU A 178 1.87 11.81 3.10
C LEU A 178 2.25 12.65 4.34
N ALA A 179 2.60 13.93 4.17
CA ALA A 179 2.86 14.81 5.30
C ALA A 179 1.61 15.02 6.16
N GLU A 180 0.45 15.26 5.55
CA GLU A 180 -0.83 15.39 6.26
C GLU A 180 -1.15 14.14 7.07
N GLU A 181 -1.03 12.96 6.46
CA GLU A 181 -1.35 11.66 7.09
C GLU A 181 -0.33 11.27 8.17
N GLY A 182 0.94 11.68 8.00
CA GLY A 182 1.99 11.50 8.99
C GLY A 182 2.02 12.55 10.10
N GLY A 183 1.14 13.55 10.08
CA GLY A 183 1.12 14.63 11.07
C GLY A 183 2.31 15.59 10.99
N TYR A 184 2.87 15.80 9.79
CA TYR A 184 3.99 16.71 9.54
C TYR A 184 3.51 18.02 8.92
N ASP A 185 4.06 19.13 9.40
CA ASP A 185 3.75 20.48 8.90
C ASP A 185 4.21 20.72 7.44
N ASP A 186 5.20 19.96 6.97
CA ASP A 186 5.71 20.08 5.61
C ASP A 186 6.10 18.75 4.94
N PHE A 187 6.09 18.78 3.61
CA PHE A 187 6.46 17.63 2.78
C PHE A 187 7.94 17.24 2.91
N ARG A 188 8.81 18.14 3.39
CA ARG A 188 10.25 17.87 3.52
C ARG A 188 10.51 16.94 4.70
N ALA A 189 9.83 17.17 5.81
CA ALA A 189 9.83 16.31 6.99
C ALA A 189 9.25 14.93 6.63
N ALA A 190 8.10 14.89 5.95
CA ALA A 190 7.52 13.64 5.46
C ALA A 190 8.47 12.89 4.53
N ASN A 191 9.07 13.55 3.55
CA ASN A 191 10.03 12.94 2.63
C ASN A 191 11.26 12.38 3.36
N MET A 192 11.75 13.06 4.39
CA MET A 192 12.86 12.59 5.22
C MET A 192 12.47 11.35 6.04
N GLN A 193 11.29 11.36 6.66
CA GLN A 193 10.84 10.29 7.54
C GLN A 193 10.40 9.05 6.76
N TYR A 194 9.64 9.24 5.68
CA TYR A 194 9.26 8.16 4.77
C TYR A 194 10.49 7.57 4.07
N GLY A 195 11.43 8.41 3.65
CA GLY A 195 12.73 7.97 3.13
C GLY A 195 13.55 7.18 4.16
N ARG A 196 13.51 7.57 5.44
CA ARG A 196 14.20 6.83 6.53
C ARG A 196 13.61 5.44 6.74
N LEU A 197 12.28 5.32 6.78
CA LEU A 197 11.60 4.02 6.84
C LEU A 197 12.03 3.14 5.66
N CYS A 198 11.95 3.68 4.44
CA CYS A 198 12.32 2.94 3.24
C CYS A 198 13.80 2.54 3.22
N GLY A 199 14.69 3.39 3.74
CA GLY A 199 16.12 3.12 3.84
C GLY A 199 16.46 2.06 4.88
N VAL A 200 15.71 1.99 5.98
CA VAL A 200 15.84 0.93 6.99
C VAL A 200 15.46 -0.43 6.38
N VAL A 201 14.35 -0.49 5.65
CA VAL A 201 13.94 -1.71 4.93
C VAL A 201 14.96 -2.08 3.84
N ALA A 202 15.43 -1.12 3.05
CA ALA A 202 16.44 -1.36 2.02
C ALA A 202 17.72 -1.95 2.60
N LYS A 203 18.21 -1.39 3.72
CA LYS A 203 19.40 -1.87 4.42
C LYS A 203 19.21 -3.30 4.93
N HIS A 204 18.06 -3.61 5.51
CA HIS A 204 17.75 -4.95 6.02
C HIS A 204 17.72 -5.99 4.88
N LEU A 205 17.11 -5.63 3.75
CA LEU A 205 17.01 -6.49 2.55
C LEU A 205 18.26 -6.48 1.66
N GLY A 206 19.34 -5.82 2.09
CA GLY A 206 20.59 -5.77 1.35
C GLY A 206 20.54 -4.96 0.05
N VAL A 207 19.54 -4.10 -0.14
CA VAL A 207 19.44 -3.19 -1.28
C VAL A 207 20.27 -1.93 -1.00
N ARG A 208 21.29 -1.67 -1.82
CA ARG A 208 22.20 -0.51 -1.66
C ARG A 208 22.32 0.23 -2.98
N GLY A 209 22.45 1.56 -2.91
CA GLY A 209 22.62 2.41 -4.10
C GLY A 209 21.33 3.03 -4.64
N LEU A 210 20.21 2.96 -3.93
CA LEU A 210 18.99 3.66 -4.36
C LEU A 210 19.23 5.19 -4.43
N PRO A 211 18.96 5.85 -5.57
CA PRO A 211 19.04 7.31 -5.69
C PRO A 211 18.15 8.04 -4.68
N GLN A 212 16.95 7.51 -4.45
CA GLN A 212 16.05 7.94 -3.40
C GLN A 212 15.58 6.72 -2.62
N GLN A 213 15.70 6.76 -1.29
CA GLN A 213 15.36 5.61 -0.45
C GLN A 213 13.90 5.18 -0.62
N THR A 214 12.99 6.14 -0.88
CA THR A 214 11.58 5.90 -1.24
C THR A 214 11.40 4.87 -2.36
N GLN A 215 12.38 4.75 -3.26
CA GLN A 215 12.35 3.79 -4.35
C GLN A 215 12.41 2.33 -3.90
N MET A 216 12.76 2.08 -2.63
CA MET A 216 12.67 0.75 -2.03
C MET A 216 11.23 0.24 -2.05
N LEU A 217 10.28 1.08 -1.62
CA LEU A 217 8.88 0.69 -1.44
C LEU A 217 7.94 1.22 -2.52
N ALA A 218 8.35 2.26 -3.26
CA ALA A 218 7.53 2.92 -4.27
C ALA A 218 8.32 3.22 -5.55
N TYR A 219 7.65 3.74 -6.58
CA TYR A 219 8.28 4.32 -7.76
C TYR A 219 7.61 5.64 -8.13
N LEU A 220 8.33 6.52 -8.80
CA LEU A 220 7.79 7.83 -9.18
C LEU A 220 6.70 7.65 -10.24
N ALA A 221 5.55 8.29 -10.06
CA ALA A 221 4.49 8.35 -11.06
C ALA A 221 4.96 9.09 -12.31
N GLN A 222 4.34 8.81 -13.46
CA GLN A 222 4.63 9.51 -14.72
C GLN A 222 4.19 10.97 -14.66
N ASP A 223 3.02 11.21 -14.08
CA ASP A 223 2.38 12.51 -14.04
C ASP A 223 2.40 13.11 -12.63
N ARG A 224 2.33 14.44 -12.60
CA ARG A 224 2.09 15.20 -11.37
C ARG A 224 0.58 15.31 -11.13
N ASN A 225 0.19 15.51 -9.88
CA ASN A 225 -1.21 15.77 -9.55
C ASN A 225 -1.69 17.13 -10.08
N GLU A 226 -2.98 17.43 -9.89
CA GLU A 226 -3.60 18.70 -10.32
C GLU A 226 -2.95 19.95 -9.70
N LEU A 227 -2.29 19.79 -8.55
CA LEU A 227 -1.55 20.85 -7.86
C LEU A 227 -0.08 20.96 -8.32
N GLY A 228 0.35 20.12 -9.27
CA GLY A 228 1.71 20.10 -9.80
C GLY A 228 2.73 19.39 -8.91
N HIS A 229 2.28 18.62 -7.92
CA HIS A 229 3.14 17.85 -7.02
C HIS A 229 3.53 16.50 -7.61
N TRP A 230 4.76 16.06 -7.32
CA TRP A 230 5.22 14.73 -7.69
C TRP A 230 4.52 13.65 -6.86
N GLN A 231 4.14 12.56 -7.51
CA GLN A 231 3.46 11.44 -6.87
C GLN A 231 4.33 10.19 -6.89
N TRP A 232 4.15 9.35 -5.87
CA TRP A 232 4.76 8.05 -5.72
C TRP A 232 3.69 6.98 -5.80
N VAL A 233 4.00 5.88 -6.47
CA VAL A 233 3.14 4.70 -6.56
C VAL A 233 3.78 3.58 -5.75
N MET A 234 3.07 3.07 -4.75
CA MET A 234 3.53 1.91 -3.97
C MET A 234 3.73 0.69 -4.88
N ARG A 235 4.80 -0.05 -4.63
CA ARG A 235 5.07 -1.29 -5.37
C ARG A 235 4.01 -2.35 -5.04
N PRO A 236 3.48 -3.09 -6.02
CA PRO A 236 2.43 -4.10 -5.79
C PRO A 236 2.83 -5.17 -4.76
N GLN A 237 4.10 -5.61 -4.76
CA GLN A 237 4.60 -6.58 -3.78
C GLN A 237 4.67 -6.05 -2.35
N VAL A 238 4.82 -4.73 -2.18
CA VAL A 238 4.80 -4.09 -0.85
C VAL A 238 3.38 -4.10 -0.31
N PHE A 239 2.41 -3.72 -1.14
CA PHE A 239 1.00 -3.79 -0.78
C PHE A 239 0.57 -5.23 -0.46
N ALA A 240 0.97 -6.21 -1.27
CA ALA A 240 0.69 -7.62 -1.00
C ALA A 240 1.31 -8.08 0.34
N ALA A 241 2.57 -7.72 0.60
CA ALA A 241 3.24 -8.03 1.87
C ALA A 241 2.52 -7.38 3.07
N MET A 242 2.07 -6.14 2.93
CA MET A 242 1.27 -5.47 3.96
C MET A 242 -0.04 -6.24 4.24
N GLN A 243 -0.78 -6.63 3.20
CA GLN A 243 -2.00 -7.41 3.35
C GLN A 243 -1.79 -8.81 3.98
N GLU A 244 -0.69 -9.50 3.62
CA GLU A 244 -0.40 -10.86 4.08
C GLU A 244 0.25 -10.91 5.48
N SER A 245 1.02 -9.90 5.85
CA SER A 245 1.66 -9.80 7.17
C SER A 245 0.70 -9.41 8.29
N GLY A 246 -0.54 -9.03 7.97
CA GLY A 246 -1.42 -8.38 8.94
C GLY A 246 -1.03 -6.94 9.22
N LEU A 247 -0.03 -6.37 8.52
CA LEU A 247 0.12 -4.91 8.36
C LEU A 247 -0.98 -4.40 7.41
N THR A 248 -2.23 -4.68 7.74
CA THR A 248 -3.31 -3.69 7.62
C THR A 248 -3.13 -2.70 8.76
N GLY A 249 -3.74 -1.52 8.70
CA GLY A 249 -3.58 -0.46 9.70
C GLY A 249 -3.96 -0.90 11.10
N ASP A 250 -3.10 -1.66 11.77
CA ASP A 250 -3.31 -2.11 13.14
C ASP A 250 -2.94 -0.95 14.04
N GLN A 251 -3.93 -0.08 14.22
CA GLN A 251 -4.20 0.43 15.56
C GLN A 251 -4.74 -0.67 16.50
N ASP A 252 -4.85 -1.92 16.03
CA ASP A 252 -5.61 -2.98 16.68
C ASP A 252 -4.80 -3.97 17.53
N SER A 253 -3.45 -3.94 17.56
CA SER A 253 -2.70 -4.95 18.34
C SER A 253 -2.89 -4.84 19.86
N GLU A 254 -3.29 -3.66 20.39
CA GLU A 254 -3.74 -3.52 21.78
C GLU A 254 -5.24 -3.80 21.93
N LEU A 255 -6.07 -3.46 20.93
CA LEU A 255 -7.52 -3.66 20.92
C LEU A 255 -7.91 -5.14 20.81
N GLU A 256 -7.21 -5.98 20.04
CA GLU A 256 -7.52 -7.42 19.94
C GLU A 256 -7.40 -8.16 21.30
N THR A 257 -6.67 -7.59 22.26
CA THR A 257 -6.59 -8.09 23.65
C THR A 257 -7.48 -7.32 24.63
N ASP A 258 -8.11 -6.22 24.21
CA ASP A 258 -9.03 -5.44 25.02
C ASP A 258 -10.32 -6.25 25.29
N PRO A 259 -10.73 -6.44 26.56
CA PRO A 259 -11.95 -7.17 26.88
C PRO A 259 -13.21 -6.59 26.22
N GLY A 260 -13.25 -5.27 25.98
CA GLY A 260 -14.36 -4.60 25.31
C GLY A 260 -14.42 -4.93 23.82
N TYR A 261 -13.28 -4.93 23.12
CA TYR A 261 -13.19 -5.33 21.72
C TYR A 261 -13.49 -6.83 21.51
N LEU A 262 -12.95 -7.69 22.39
CA LEU A 262 -13.21 -9.13 22.32
C LEU A 262 -14.69 -9.45 22.59
N GLY A 263 -15.30 -8.72 23.53
CA GLY A 263 -16.74 -8.76 23.80
C GLY A 263 -17.58 -8.30 22.60
N ALA A 264 -17.23 -7.17 22.00
CA ALA A 264 -17.90 -6.66 20.80
C ALA A 264 -17.78 -7.63 19.62
N THR A 265 -16.60 -8.21 19.40
CA THR A 265 -16.35 -9.22 18.38
C THR A 265 -17.25 -10.44 18.57
N TYR A 266 -17.33 -10.95 19.80
CA TYR A 266 -18.19 -12.08 20.13
C TYR A 266 -19.69 -11.74 19.90
N GLU A 267 -20.14 -10.57 20.31
CA GLU A 267 -21.53 -10.13 20.08
C GLU A 267 -21.87 -10.05 18.58
N ILE A 268 -20.97 -9.50 17.76
CA ILE A 268 -21.17 -9.36 16.32
C ILE A 268 -21.12 -10.71 15.61
N ASP A 269 -20.17 -11.59 15.94
CA ASP A 269 -20.03 -12.90 15.30
C ASP A 269 -21.21 -13.84 15.60
N ASN A 270 -21.87 -13.65 16.75
CA ASN A 270 -23.02 -14.44 17.16
C ASN A 270 -24.37 -13.81 16.79
N ASP A 271 -24.40 -12.61 16.20
CA ASP A 271 -25.64 -11.98 15.73
C ASP A 271 -26.06 -12.58 14.38
N PRO A 272 -27.25 -13.20 14.26
CA PRO A 272 -27.75 -13.74 12.99
C PRO A 272 -27.79 -12.70 11.86
N ALA A 273 -28.00 -11.42 12.19
CA ALA A 273 -28.01 -10.33 11.20
C ALA A 273 -26.61 -10.02 10.63
N CYS A 274 -25.54 -10.59 11.19
CA CYS A 274 -24.15 -10.32 10.83
C CYS A 274 -23.44 -11.50 10.13
N GLN A 275 -24.13 -12.62 9.85
CA GLN A 275 -23.45 -13.83 9.32
C GLN A 275 -23.01 -13.73 7.84
N GLU A 276 -23.64 -12.87 7.04
CA GLU A 276 -23.34 -12.74 5.59
C GLU A 276 -22.84 -11.33 5.19
N ILE A 277 -22.33 -10.56 6.15
CA ILE A 277 -21.81 -9.21 5.88
C ILE A 277 -20.34 -9.26 5.43
N SER A 278 -19.90 -8.21 4.72
CA SER A 278 -18.50 -8.10 4.32
C SER A 278 -17.57 -7.91 5.52
N LYS A 279 -16.29 -8.31 5.37
CA LYS A 279 -15.25 -8.10 6.40
C LYS A 279 -15.19 -6.63 6.86
N THR A 280 -15.23 -5.68 5.92
CA THR A 280 -15.23 -4.24 6.22
C THR A 280 -16.48 -3.80 6.99
N THR A 281 -17.65 -4.34 6.67
CA THR A 281 -18.88 -4.03 7.42
C THR A 281 -18.83 -4.59 8.83
N ARG A 282 -18.26 -5.79 8.99
CA ARG A 282 -18.05 -6.42 10.30
C ARG A 282 -17.14 -5.59 11.18
N GLU A 283 -15.99 -5.16 10.67
CA GLU A 283 -15.04 -4.29 11.38
C GLU A 283 -15.68 -2.95 11.76
N ALA A 284 -16.46 -2.35 10.86
CA ALA A 284 -17.18 -1.11 11.14
C ALA A 284 -18.22 -1.28 12.27
N LEU A 285 -18.91 -2.43 12.34
CA LEU A 285 -19.86 -2.74 13.41
C LEU A 285 -19.16 -2.97 14.75
N ILE A 286 -18.02 -3.67 14.76
CA ILE A 286 -17.22 -3.87 15.98
C ILE A 286 -16.72 -2.52 16.50
N ALA A 287 -16.13 -1.69 15.63
CA ALA A 287 -15.65 -0.37 16.00
C ALA A 287 -16.79 0.54 16.51
N ALA A 288 -17.95 0.53 15.83
CA ALA A 288 -19.11 1.30 16.27
C ALA A 288 -19.65 0.82 17.63
N ARG A 289 -19.61 -0.49 17.93
CA ARG A 289 -20.06 -1.05 19.22
C ARG A 289 -19.27 -0.50 20.40
N ILE A 290 -17.97 -0.32 20.23
CA ILE A 290 -17.08 0.27 21.24
C ILE A 290 -16.97 1.80 21.13
N GLY A 291 -17.80 2.44 20.29
CA GLY A 291 -17.85 3.89 20.13
C GLY A 291 -16.62 4.48 19.43
N GLN A 292 -16.04 3.74 18.49
CA GLN A 292 -14.84 4.07 17.72
C GLN A 292 -15.10 4.07 16.20
N GLY A 293 -14.03 4.25 15.42
CA GLY A 293 -14.05 4.21 13.96
C GLY A 293 -14.89 5.31 13.31
N ALA A 294 -15.40 5.01 12.11
CA ALA A 294 -16.13 5.97 11.29
C ALA A 294 -17.41 6.49 11.96
N TYR A 295 -18.07 5.67 12.79
CA TYR A 295 -19.24 6.08 13.58
C TYR A 295 -18.90 7.19 14.57
N ARG A 296 -17.80 7.02 15.32
CA ARG A 296 -17.30 8.06 16.24
C ARG A 296 -16.96 9.35 15.51
N GLN A 297 -16.27 9.25 14.37
CA GLN A 297 -15.87 10.44 13.60
C GLN A 297 -17.08 11.23 13.10
N ARG A 298 -18.08 10.57 12.52
CA ARG A 298 -19.31 11.24 12.07
C ARG A 298 -20.06 11.90 13.22
N MET A 299 -20.04 11.31 14.42
CA MET A 299 -20.62 11.94 15.61
C MET A 299 -19.83 13.15 16.11
N LEU A 300 -18.49 13.09 16.06
CA LEU A 300 -17.65 14.25 16.34
C LEU A 300 -18.00 15.40 15.38
N ASP A 301 -18.15 15.10 14.10
CA ASP A 301 -18.51 16.10 13.09
C ASP A 301 -19.93 16.66 13.34
N LEU A 302 -20.91 15.80 13.60
CA LEU A 302 -22.30 16.18 13.88
C LEU A 302 -22.43 17.12 15.07
N TRP A 303 -21.65 16.89 16.14
CA TRP A 303 -21.72 17.67 17.38
C TRP A 303 -20.65 18.77 17.50
N GLY A 304 -19.87 19.01 16.45
CA GLY A 304 -18.81 20.01 16.42
C GLY A 304 -17.69 19.74 17.42
N GLY A 305 -17.29 18.47 17.54
CA GLY A 305 -16.20 18.00 18.40
C GLY A 305 -16.46 18.19 19.90
N SER A 306 -17.72 18.36 20.31
CA SER A 306 -18.06 18.79 21.67
C SER A 306 -19.28 18.05 22.19
N CYS A 307 -19.31 17.77 23.50
CA CYS A 307 -20.43 17.13 24.17
C CYS A 307 -21.77 17.80 23.82
N ALA A 308 -22.76 16.97 23.46
CA ALA A 308 -24.10 17.36 23.08
C ALA A 308 -24.83 18.13 24.17
N LEU A 309 -24.50 17.87 25.43
CA LEU A 309 -25.13 18.49 26.60
C LEU A 309 -24.30 19.63 27.19
N THR A 310 -23.02 19.38 27.51
CA THR A 310 -22.18 20.34 28.25
C THR A 310 -21.31 21.22 27.38
N GLY A 311 -21.13 20.87 26.09
CA GLY A 311 -20.18 21.55 25.21
C GLY A 311 -18.70 21.28 25.53
N CYS A 312 -18.38 20.32 26.42
CA CYS A 312 -17.00 19.88 26.65
C CYS A 312 -16.36 19.41 25.34
N SER A 313 -15.22 19.99 24.95
CA SER A 313 -14.52 19.71 23.70
C SER A 313 -13.24 18.89 23.89
N ILE A 314 -13.04 18.30 25.07
CA ILE A 314 -11.88 17.44 25.34
C ILE A 314 -12.16 16.07 24.70
N ALA A 315 -11.65 15.86 23.49
CA ALA A 315 -11.98 14.68 22.68
C ALA A 315 -11.78 13.33 23.39
N THR A 316 -10.77 13.22 24.27
CA THR A 316 -10.44 11.98 25.00
C THR A 316 -11.47 11.56 26.04
N VAL A 317 -12.32 12.47 26.53
CA VAL A 317 -13.39 12.14 27.51
C VAL A 317 -14.76 12.02 26.86
N LEU A 318 -14.85 12.22 25.54
CA LEU A 318 -16.10 12.12 24.79
C LEU A 318 -16.35 10.68 24.35
N ILE A 319 -17.58 10.23 24.54
CA ILE A 319 -18.06 8.90 24.19
C ILE A 319 -19.16 9.05 23.14
N ALA A 320 -19.08 8.20 22.12
CA ALA A 320 -20.06 8.05 21.05
C ALA A 320 -21.15 7.07 21.53
N SER A 321 -22.12 7.58 22.29
CA SER A 321 -23.16 6.76 22.93
C SER A 321 -24.33 6.51 21.98
N HIS A 322 -24.73 5.26 21.79
CA HIS A 322 -25.99 4.96 21.08
C HIS A 322 -27.21 5.42 21.88
N ALA A 323 -28.24 5.90 21.18
CA ALA A 323 -29.53 6.26 21.79
C ALA A 323 -30.47 5.05 21.82
N LYS A 324 -30.73 4.41 20.67
CA LYS A 324 -31.40 3.12 20.62
C LYS A 324 -30.38 2.04 20.93
N SER A 325 -30.71 1.14 21.85
CA SER A 325 -29.81 0.06 22.25
C SER A 325 -29.33 -0.77 21.06
N TRP A 326 -28.05 -1.14 21.09
CA TRP A 326 -27.40 -1.96 20.07
C TRP A 326 -28.15 -3.25 19.73
N VAL A 327 -28.70 -3.93 20.75
CA VAL A 327 -29.44 -5.20 20.61
C VAL A 327 -30.76 -5.03 19.85
N ARG A 328 -31.34 -3.82 19.90
CA ARG A 328 -32.62 -3.50 19.24
C ARG A 328 -32.44 -2.79 17.90
N SER A 329 -31.19 -2.52 17.52
CA SER A 329 -30.85 -1.76 16.31
C SER A 329 -30.52 -2.70 15.15
N SER A 330 -30.95 -2.35 13.94
CA SER A 330 -30.44 -2.98 12.70
C SER A 330 -28.99 -2.58 12.45
N ASN A 331 -28.31 -3.25 11.51
CA ASN A 331 -26.93 -2.89 11.16
C ASN A 331 -26.82 -1.46 10.59
N GLU A 332 -27.84 -1.00 9.87
CA GLU A 332 -27.92 0.38 9.39
C GLU A 332 -28.05 1.35 10.57
N GLU A 333 -28.95 1.07 11.52
CA GLU A 333 -29.15 1.89 12.72
C GLU A 333 -27.92 1.88 13.65
N ARG A 334 -27.15 0.79 13.70
CA ARG A 334 -25.90 0.68 14.48
C ARG A 334 -24.80 1.61 13.96
N LEU A 335 -24.80 1.86 12.66
CA LEU A 335 -23.82 2.71 11.96
C LEU A 335 -24.32 4.15 11.74
N ASP A 336 -25.60 4.43 11.99
CA ASP A 336 -26.22 5.74 11.84
C ASP A 336 -25.78 6.70 12.96
N GLU A 337 -25.03 7.74 12.63
CA GLU A 337 -24.59 8.79 13.56
C GLU A 337 -25.74 9.53 14.26
N HIS A 338 -26.96 9.49 13.72
CA HIS A 338 -28.14 10.04 14.36
C HIS A 338 -28.73 9.11 15.43
N ASN A 339 -28.33 7.85 15.46
CA ASN A 339 -28.66 6.91 16.54
C ASN A 339 -27.71 7.06 17.73
N GLY A 340 -27.40 8.29 18.13
CA GLY A 340 -26.49 8.51 19.24
C GLY A 340 -26.25 9.95 19.63
N LEU A 341 -25.64 10.12 20.79
CA LEU A 341 -25.23 11.40 21.35
C LEU A 341 -23.73 11.34 21.66
N LEU A 342 -23.01 12.40 21.30
CA LEU A 342 -21.64 12.58 21.76
C LEU A 342 -21.67 13.15 23.19
N LEU A 343 -21.30 12.35 24.19
CA LEU A 343 -21.46 12.72 25.60
C LEU A 343 -20.11 12.67 26.34
N ALA A 344 -19.96 13.48 27.39
CA ALA A 344 -18.85 13.29 28.32
C ALA A 344 -19.04 11.98 29.10
N ALA A 345 -17.96 11.27 29.42
CA ALA A 345 -17.99 9.92 30.00
C ALA A 345 -18.92 9.75 31.23
N SER A 346 -19.01 10.76 32.11
CA SER A 346 -19.93 10.72 33.26
C SER A 346 -21.40 10.79 32.85
N ILE A 347 -21.72 11.55 31.80
CA ILE A 347 -23.07 11.76 31.29
C ILE A 347 -23.50 10.56 30.44
N ASP A 348 -22.59 10.05 29.62
CA ASP A 348 -22.72 8.78 28.90
C ASP A 348 -23.19 7.67 29.83
N ARG A 349 -22.49 7.46 30.96
CA ARG A 349 -22.86 6.44 31.93
C ARG A 349 -24.23 6.65 32.57
N LEU A 350 -24.67 7.89 32.77
CA LEU A 350 -26.02 8.15 33.27
C LEU A 350 -27.08 7.83 32.21
N PHE A 351 -26.79 8.14 30.94
CA PHE A 351 -27.69 7.93 29.82
C PHE A 351 -27.82 6.43 29.50
N ASP A 352 -26.71 5.72 29.30
CA ASP A 352 -26.67 4.27 29.01
C ASP A 352 -27.35 3.42 30.11
N GLN A 353 -27.20 3.81 31.38
CA GLN A 353 -27.87 3.14 32.50
C GLN A 353 -29.35 3.52 32.64
N GLY A 354 -29.88 4.41 31.80
CA GLY A 354 -31.26 4.89 31.86
C GLY A 354 -31.59 5.69 33.12
N LEU A 355 -30.59 6.30 33.75
CA LEU A 355 -30.78 7.21 34.88
C LEU A 355 -31.24 8.59 34.40
N ILE A 356 -30.82 8.97 33.19
CA ILE A 356 -31.29 10.15 32.48
C ILE A 356 -31.78 9.79 31.09
N SER A 357 -32.61 10.65 30.51
CA SER A 357 -32.96 10.62 29.08
C SER A 357 -33.22 12.05 28.59
N PHE A 358 -33.73 12.21 27.37
CA PHE A 358 -34.08 13.51 26.80
C PHE A 358 -35.46 13.45 26.17
N ASN A 359 -36.27 14.50 26.33
CA ASN A 359 -37.55 14.62 25.65
C ASN A 359 -37.37 15.02 24.16
N SER A 360 -38.46 15.20 23.44
CA SER A 360 -38.44 15.61 22.02
C SER A 360 -37.81 16.98 21.79
N ASP A 361 -37.72 17.82 22.80
CA ASP A 361 -37.15 19.17 22.69
C ASP A 361 -35.70 19.23 23.20
N GLY A 362 -35.13 18.08 23.56
CA GLY A 362 -33.76 17.95 24.05
C GLY A 362 -33.60 18.24 25.54
N GLN A 363 -34.68 18.53 26.27
CA GLN A 363 -34.62 18.76 27.71
C GLN A 363 -34.35 17.44 28.45
N ILE A 364 -33.47 17.49 29.44
CA ILE A 364 -33.12 16.31 30.25
C ILE A 364 -34.33 15.81 31.05
N LEU A 365 -34.49 14.50 31.08
CA LEU A 365 -35.42 13.76 31.91
C LEU A 365 -34.60 13.00 32.96
N LEU A 366 -35.03 13.03 34.22
CA LEU A 366 -34.29 12.47 35.35
C LEU A 366 -35.16 11.43 36.05
N LYS A 367 -34.58 10.31 36.48
CA LYS A 367 -35.26 9.41 37.43
C LYS A 367 -35.41 10.07 38.79
N GLU A 368 -36.51 9.78 39.48
CA GLU A 368 -36.80 10.28 40.84
C GLU A 368 -35.74 9.86 41.87
N SER A 369 -35.01 8.78 41.61
CA SER A 369 -33.94 8.27 42.47
C SER A 369 -32.66 9.10 42.46
N LEU A 370 -32.53 10.09 41.57
CA LEU A 370 -31.31 10.92 41.46
C LEU A 370 -31.35 12.13 42.39
N SER A 371 -30.30 12.28 43.19
CA SER A 371 -30.08 13.48 44.02
C SER A 371 -29.65 14.67 43.15
N LEU A 372 -30.35 15.80 43.30
CA LEU A 372 -30.02 17.05 42.60
C LEU A 372 -28.62 17.57 42.98
N ASP A 373 -28.20 17.38 44.22
CA ASP A 373 -26.86 17.79 44.67
C ASP A 373 -25.78 16.99 43.94
N GLN A 374 -25.97 15.68 43.78
CA GLN A 374 -25.05 14.81 43.04
C GLN A 374 -25.01 15.16 41.54
N LEU A 375 -26.17 15.49 40.94
CA LEU A 375 -26.22 15.96 39.55
C LEU A 375 -25.46 17.28 39.37
N SER A 376 -25.57 18.19 40.34
CA SER A 376 -24.85 19.47 40.28
C SER A 376 -23.33 19.30 40.30
N ILE A 377 -22.81 18.31 41.04
CA ILE A 377 -21.38 17.96 41.05
C ILE A 377 -20.92 17.49 39.66
N LEU A 378 -21.79 16.81 38.92
CA LEU A 378 -21.54 16.38 37.54
C LEU A 378 -21.81 17.48 36.50
N GLY A 379 -22.15 18.70 36.93
CA GLY A 379 -22.46 19.83 36.06
C GLY A 379 -23.85 19.74 35.40
N LEU A 380 -24.77 18.95 35.97
CA LEU A 380 -26.12 18.75 35.47
C LEU A 380 -27.16 19.44 36.34
N SER A 381 -28.28 19.84 35.72
CA SER A 381 -29.45 20.38 36.40
C SER A 381 -30.74 19.93 35.71
N PRO A 382 -31.91 20.03 36.36
CA PRO A 382 -33.20 19.77 35.69
C PRO A 382 -33.51 20.67 34.49
N LYS A 383 -32.72 21.73 34.28
CA LYS A 383 -32.82 22.66 33.15
C LYS A 383 -31.82 22.34 32.04
N SER A 384 -30.96 21.34 32.22
CA SER A 384 -29.98 20.96 31.19
C SER A 384 -30.71 20.51 29.93
N CYS A 385 -30.21 20.95 28.78
CA CYS A 385 -30.82 20.72 27.48
C CYS A 385 -29.73 20.45 26.45
N LEU A 386 -30.00 19.53 25.51
CA LEU A 386 -29.11 19.31 24.37
C LEU A 386 -28.91 20.62 23.60
N ARG A 387 -27.68 20.86 23.16
CA ARG A 387 -27.28 22.06 22.42
C ARG A 387 -27.92 22.16 21.03
N SER A 388 -28.26 21.00 20.45
CA SER A 388 -28.93 20.86 19.16
C SER A 388 -29.82 19.62 19.21
N ILE A 389 -30.92 19.62 18.46
CA ILE A 389 -31.75 18.44 18.25
C ILE A 389 -32.07 18.30 16.76
N HIS A 390 -31.57 17.20 16.19
CA HIS A 390 -31.83 16.84 14.79
C HIS A 390 -33.12 16.01 14.72
N ASP A 391 -33.90 16.15 13.65
CA ASP A 391 -35.17 15.42 13.55
C ASP A 391 -34.95 13.90 13.47
N GLN A 392 -33.82 13.48 12.92
CA GLN A 392 -33.39 12.09 12.78
C GLN A 392 -33.13 11.39 14.12
N ILE A 393 -32.73 12.12 15.17
CA ILE A 393 -32.45 11.50 16.49
C ILE A 393 -33.72 11.26 17.32
N ARG A 394 -34.83 11.94 16.99
CA ARG A 394 -36.07 11.91 17.78
C ARG A 394 -36.66 10.49 17.95
N PRO A 395 -36.72 9.63 16.90
CA PRO A 395 -37.21 8.26 17.04
C PRO A 395 -36.33 7.44 17.98
N TYR A 396 -35.01 7.57 17.88
CA TYR A 396 -34.07 6.83 18.74
C TYR A 396 -34.17 7.26 20.20
N LEU A 397 -34.35 8.55 20.49
CA LEU A 397 -34.62 9.02 21.85
C LEU A 397 -35.99 8.54 22.37
N ALA A 398 -36.99 8.39 21.49
CA ALA A 398 -38.27 7.81 21.87
C ALA A 398 -38.13 6.33 22.26
N ASP A 399 -37.35 5.56 21.50
CA ASP A 399 -37.01 4.17 21.84
C ASP A 399 -36.25 4.07 23.17
N HIS A 400 -35.27 4.95 23.40
CA HIS A 400 -34.55 5.02 24.67
C HIS A 400 -35.49 5.29 25.85
N ARG A 401 -36.37 6.29 25.74
CA ARG A 401 -37.36 6.58 26.79
C ARG A 401 -38.28 5.39 27.07
N ALA A 402 -38.78 4.74 26.01
CA ALA A 402 -39.62 3.56 26.14
C ALA A 402 -38.88 2.40 26.82
N GLN A 403 -37.60 2.17 26.46
CA GLN A 403 -36.78 1.12 27.05
C GLN A 403 -36.54 1.33 28.55
N HIS A 404 -36.32 2.58 28.97
CA HIS A 404 -35.97 2.91 30.35
C HIS A 404 -37.14 3.44 31.18
N ASN A 405 -38.37 3.40 30.67
CA ASN A 405 -39.60 3.87 31.33
C ASN A 405 -39.55 5.34 31.76
N PHE A 406 -39.34 6.24 30.80
CA PHE A 406 -39.41 7.70 30.97
C PHE A 406 -40.68 8.30 30.39
#